data_AF-A0A0B1SB87-F1
#
_entry.id   AF-A0A0B1SB87-F1
#
_cell.length_a   1.000
_cell.length_b   1.000
_cell.length_c   1.000
_cell.angle_alpha   90.00
_cell.angle_beta   90.00
_cell.angle_gamma   90.00
#
_symmetry.space_group_name_H-M   'P 1'
#
loop_
_entity.id
_entity.type
_entity.pdbx_description
1 polymer ?
#
loop_
_entity_poly.entity_id
_entity_poly.type
_entity_poly.pdbx_seq_one_letter_code
_entity_poly.pdbx_strand_id
1 'polypeptide(L)'
;MNGDAVARACHSFRRTYAALCDFYDQPYRDEVSWDVEKIYAVNRVCCLRIEDFSHLLPKDLLPITGVLQYSSYFTGLSADGIRLTSEVIDVIMSVIRKSHYLQHFQLRNCALPR
;
A
#
# COMPACT_ATOMS: atom_id res chain seq x y z
N MET A 1 -9.20 26.34 20.48
CA MET A 1 -7.76 26.06 20.36
C MET A 1 -7.56 25.32 19.05
N ASN A 2 -7.32 26.08 17.98
CA ASN A 2 -7.22 25.58 16.62
C ASN A 2 -5.78 25.07 16.41
N GLY A 3 -5.53 23.83 16.80
CA GLY A 3 -4.31 23.14 16.45
C GLY A 3 -4.57 22.43 15.14
N ASP A 4 -4.21 23.07 14.03
CA ASP A 4 -4.13 22.41 12.74
C ASP A 4 -3.25 21.17 12.92
N ALA A 5 -3.89 20.01 13.05
CA ALA A 5 -3.22 18.73 12.96
C ALA A 5 -2.63 18.73 11.55
N VAL A 6 -1.34 19.09 11.45
CA VAL A 6 -0.54 19.08 10.22
C VAL A 6 -1.00 17.87 9.45
N ALA A 7 -1.68 18.08 8.31
CA ALA A 7 -2.29 17.01 7.54
C ALA A 7 -1.22 15.94 7.33
N ARG A 8 -1.29 14.85 8.11
CA ARG A 8 -0.21 13.87 8.14
C ARG A 8 -0.18 13.25 6.75
N ALA A 9 1.00 13.18 6.15
CA ALA A 9 1.14 12.69 4.78
C ALA A 9 0.39 11.36 4.62
N CYS A 10 -0.44 11.29 3.57
CA CYS A 10 -1.28 10.13 3.25
C CYS A 10 -2.08 9.59 4.45
N HIS A 11 -2.57 10.48 5.35
CA HIS A 11 -3.35 10.16 6.55
C HIS A 11 -2.70 9.17 7.52
N SER A 12 -1.41 9.37 7.83
CA SER A 12 -0.63 8.54 8.77
C SER A 12 -0.18 7.19 8.22
N PHE A 13 0.07 7.10 6.90
CA PHE A 13 0.59 5.91 6.23
C PHE A 13 1.73 5.24 7.02
N ARG A 14 2.76 6.02 7.39
CA ARG A 14 3.95 5.54 8.12
C ARG A 14 3.61 4.73 9.37
N ARG A 15 2.60 5.14 10.15
CA ARG A 15 2.22 4.46 11.39
C ARG A 15 1.56 3.12 11.10
N THR A 16 0.64 3.09 10.14
CA THR A 16 -0.04 1.85 9.72
C THR A 16 0.96 0.90 9.08
N TYR A 17 1.86 1.42 8.24
CA TYR A 17 2.91 0.64 7.59
C TYR A 17 3.84 0.00 8.61
N ALA A 18 4.34 0.76 9.59
CA ALA A 18 5.17 0.21 10.68
C ALA A 18 4.47 -0.91 11.46
N ALA A 19 3.21 -0.71 11.85
CA ALA A 19 2.45 -1.74 12.55
C ALA A 19 2.23 -3.02 11.71
N LEU A 20 2.08 -2.87 10.38
CA LEU A 20 1.95 -4.00 9.48
C LEU A 20 3.29 -4.70 9.21
N CYS A 21 4.41 -3.96 9.17
CA CYS A 21 5.74 -4.55 9.13
C CYS A 21 5.95 -5.47 10.34
N ASP A 22 5.62 -5.01 11.54
CA ASP A 22 5.69 -5.83 12.76
C ASP A 22 4.76 -7.05 12.68
N PHE A 23 3.54 -6.89 12.15
CA PHE A 23 2.58 -7.99 12.01
C PHE A 23 3.03 -9.08 11.03
N TYR A 24 3.65 -8.70 9.91
CA TYR A 24 4.13 -9.64 8.89
C TYR A 24 5.57 -10.11 9.11
N ASP A 25 6.20 -9.72 10.23
CA ASP A 25 7.61 -9.97 10.52
C ASP A 25 8.53 -9.54 9.36
N GLN A 26 8.24 -8.35 8.81
CA GLN A 26 8.99 -7.75 7.70
C GLN A 26 9.74 -6.50 8.18
N PRO A 27 10.94 -6.23 7.62
CA PRO A 27 11.67 -5.03 7.95
C PRO A 27 10.92 -3.77 7.50
N TYR A 28 10.92 -2.75 8.35
CA TYR A 28 10.46 -1.43 7.94
C TYR A 28 11.42 -0.83 6.91
N ARG A 29 10.90 -0.52 5.72
CA ARG A 29 11.67 0.10 4.62
C ARG A 29 11.48 1.61 4.62
N ASP A 30 12.52 2.36 4.99
CA ASP A 30 12.48 3.83 4.97
C ASP A 30 12.17 4.40 3.59
N GLU A 31 12.69 3.77 2.53
CA GLU A 31 12.46 4.17 1.13
C GLU A 31 10.96 4.13 0.76
N VAL A 32 10.22 3.10 1.19
CA VAL A 32 8.77 2.98 0.96
C VAL A 32 8.03 4.14 1.65
N SER A 33 8.35 4.39 2.91
CA SER A 33 7.71 5.50 3.63
C SER A 33 8.08 6.84 3.02
N TRP A 34 9.31 7.00 2.55
CA TRP A 34 9.76 8.23 1.93
C TRP A 34 9.06 8.45 0.58
N ASP A 35 8.95 7.43 -0.26
CA ASP A 35 8.23 7.48 -1.54
C ASP A 35 6.76 7.89 -1.33
N VAL A 36 6.09 7.30 -0.33
CA VAL A 36 4.69 7.63 -0.05
C VAL A 36 4.54 9.05 0.51
N GLU A 37 5.37 9.42 1.49
CA GLU A 37 5.24 10.73 2.14
C GLU A 37 5.75 11.90 1.30
N LYS A 38 6.61 11.64 0.30
CA LYS A 38 7.19 12.67 -0.57
C LYS A 38 6.64 12.59 -1.97
N ILE A 39 6.85 11.48 -2.68
CA ILE A 39 6.48 11.37 -4.09
C ILE A 39 4.97 11.28 -4.24
N TYR A 40 4.32 10.32 -3.58
CA TYR A 40 2.87 10.13 -3.71
C TYR A 40 2.10 11.35 -3.19
N ALA A 41 2.50 11.88 -2.02
CA ALA A 41 1.84 13.04 -1.43
C ALA A 41 1.92 14.29 -2.34
N VAL A 42 3.11 14.62 -2.87
CA VAL A 42 3.29 15.79 -3.75
C VAL A 42 2.51 15.63 -5.06
N ASN A 43 2.49 14.43 -5.62
CA ASN A 43 1.77 14.14 -6.87
C ASN A 43 0.28 13.81 -6.67
N ARG A 44 -0.22 13.86 -5.42
CA ARG A 44 -1.61 13.54 -5.06
C ARG A 44 -2.05 12.16 -5.58
N VAL A 45 -1.15 11.19 -5.53
CA VAL A 45 -1.39 9.83 -6.00
C VAL A 45 -2.17 9.05 -4.94
N CYS A 46 -3.45 8.80 -5.19
CA CYS A 46 -4.31 8.03 -4.30
C CYS A 46 -4.47 6.56 -4.73
N CYS A 47 -3.83 6.14 -5.82
CA CYS A 47 -3.80 4.74 -6.26
C CYS A 47 -2.44 4.14 -5.90
N LEU A 48 -2.42 3.16 -5.00
CA LEU A 48 -1.19 2.44 -4.68
C LEU A 48 -0.83 1.52 -5.85
N ARG A 49 0.36 1.73 -6.42
CA ARG A 49 0.87 0.95 -7.55
C ARG A 49 1.90 -0.03 -7.04
N ILE A 50 1.63 -1.32 -7.13
CA ILE A 50 2.55 -2.35 -6.61
C ILE A 50 3.85 -2.39 -7.44
N GLU A 51 3.77 -2.08 -8.74
CA GLU A 51 4.92 -2.03 -9.63
C GLU A 51 5.98 -0.99 -9.23
N ASP A 52 5.60 0.09 -8.52
CA ASP A 52 6.55 1.08 -8.00
C ASP A 52 7.52 0.45 -6.97
N PHE A 53 7.11 -0.61 -6.30
CA PHE A 53 7.87 -1.33 -5.27
C PHE A 53 8.43 -2.67 -5.77
N SER A 54 8.40 -2.92 -7.08
CA SER A 54 8.82 -4.19 -7.69
C SER A 54 10.31 -4.51 -7.54
N HIS A 55 11.13 -3.53 -7.17
CA HIS A 55 12.55 -3.69 -6.86
C HIS A 55 12.80 -4.33 -5.47
N LEU A 56 11.77 -4.36 -4.61
CA LEU A 56 11.83 -4.98 -3.28
C LEU A 56 11.59 -6.50 -3.34
N LEU A 57 11.80 -7.18 -2.22
CA LEU A 57 11.47 -8.60 -2.15
C LEU A 57 9.95 -8.77 -2.17
N PRO A 58 9.42 -9.87 -2.73
CA PRO A 58 7.97 -10.10 -2.78
C PRO A 58 7.27 -10.04 -1.41
N LYS A 59 7.98 -10.41 -0.32
CA LYS A 59 7.45 -10.34 1.04
C LYS A 59 7.35 -8.92 1.59
N ASP A 60 8.21 -8.00 1.14
CA ASP A 60 8.12 -6.58 1.52
C ASP A 60 6.80 -5.97 1.01
N LEU A 61 6.19 -6.52 -0.05
CA LEU A 61 4.92 -6.04 -0.60
C LEU A 61 3.71 -6.34 0.30
N LEU A 62 3.82 -7.27 1.26
CA LEU A 62 2.72 -7.64 2.15
C LEU A 62 2.27 -6.47 3.04
N PRO A 63 3.14 -5.84 3.86
CA PRO A 63 2.75 -4.67 4.64
C PRO A 63 2.38 -3.47 3.76
N ILE A 64 3.05 -3.28 2.61
CA ILE A 64 2.77 -2.17 1.68
C ILE A 64 1.36 -2.28 1.11
N THR A 65 0.95 -3.46 0.66
CA THR A 65 -0.41 -3.69 0.16
C THR A 65 -1.43 -3.63 1.30
N GLY A 66 -1.05 -4.15 2.48
CA GLY A 66 -1.93 -4.27 3.63
C GLY A 66 -2.45 -2.94 4.16
N VAL A 67 -1.72 -1.83 4.00
CA VAL A 67 -2.14 -0.50 4.49
C VAL A 67 -3.48 -0.04 3.91
N LEU A 68 -3.86 -0.51 2.71
CA LEU A 68 -5.14 -0.13 2.08
C LEU A 68 -6.36 -0.64 2.85
N GLN A 69 -6.20 -1.64 3.72
CA GLN A 69 -7.28 -2.08 4.63
C GLN A 69 -7.72 -0.97 5.58
N TYR A 70 -6.80 -0.05 5.94
CA TYR A 70 -7.02 0.95 7.00
C TYR A 70 -6.84 2.39 6.52
N SER A 71 -6.39 2.60 5.29
CA SER A 71 -6.17 3.94 4.74
C SER A 71 -7.46 4.54 4.20
N SER A 72 -7.72 5.80 4.57
CA SER A 72 -8.73 6.65 3.92
C SER A 72 -8.14 7.52 2.80
N TYR A 73 -6.81 7.51 2.63
CA TYR A 73 -6.12 8.25 1.58
C TYR A 73 -6.07 7.44 0.27
N PHE A 74 -5.67 6.17 0.37
CA PHE A 74 -5.58 5.30 -0.80
C PHE A 74 -6.97 4.78 -1.17
N THR A 75 -7.45 5.19 -2.34
CA THR A 75 -8.75 4.78 -2.90
C THR A 75 -8.60 3.85 -4.09
N GLY A 76 -7.36 3.54 -4.48
CA GLY A 76 -7.07 2.65 -5.60
C GLY A 76 -5.92 1.69 -5.30
N LEU A 77 -5.97 0.52 -5.93
CA LEU A 77 -4.88 -0.44 -6.00
C LEU A 77 -4.68 -0.86 -7.45
N SER A 78 -3.45 -0.76 -7.94
CA SER A 78 -3.07 -1.28 -9.25
C SER A 78 -1.81 -2.13 -9.21
N ALA A 79 -1.78 -3.11 -10.11
CA ALA A 79 -0.60 -3.88 -10.44
C ALA A 79 -0.59 -4.10 -11.96
N ASP A 80 0.50 -3.73 -12.64
CA ASP A 80 0.71 -4.02 -14.06
C ASP A 80 2.10 -4.61 -14.32
N GLY A 81 2.15 -5.74 -15.03
CA GLY A 81 3.41 -6.35 -15.47
C GLY A 81 4.26 -6.99 -14.36
N ILE A 82 3.69 -7.24 -13.18
CA ILE A 82 4.39 -7.86 -12.05
C ILE A 82 3.82 -9.23 -11.68
N ARG A 83 4.66 -10.19 -11.31
CA ARG A 83 4.19 -11.50 -10.84
C ARG A 83 3.76 -11.42 -9.38
N LEU A 84 2.48 -11.60 -9.11
CA LEU A 84 1.95 -11.61 -7.73
C LEU A 84 2.11 -12.99 -7.09
N THR A 85 2.64 -13.04 -5.87
CA THR A 85 2.68 -14.27 -5.06
C THR A 85 1.30 -14.55 -4.45
N SER A 86 1.05 -15.80 -4.05
CA SER A 86 -0.19 -16.17 -3.35
C SER A 86 -0.39 -15.34 -2.08
N GLU A 87 0.67 -15.10 -1.32
CA GLU A 87 0.63 -14.29 -0.10
C GLU A 87 0.17 -12.85 -0.37
N VAL A 88 0.71 -12.21 -1.42
CA VAL A 88 0.29 -10.86 -1.80
C VAL A 88 -1.17 -10.86 -2.26
N ILE A 89 -1.59 -11.88 -3.02
CA ILE A 89 -3.00 -12.03 -3.45
C ILE A 89 -3.93 -12.16 -2.23
N ASP A 90 -3.55 -12.91 -1.20
CA ASP A 90 -4.35 -13.04 0.02
C ASP A 90 -4.49 -11.70 0.76
N VAL A 91 -3.43 -10.89 0.77
CA VAL A 91 -3.48 -9.52 1.29
C VAL A 91 -4.39 -8.63 0.44
N ILE A 92 -4.30 -8.72 -0.90
CA ILE A 92 -5.20 -7.99 -1.81
C ILE A 92 -6.66 -8.37 -1.55
N MET A 93 -6.96 -9.66 -1.40
CA MET A 93 -8.30 -10.12 -1.06
C MET A 93 -8.76 -9.58 0.30
N SER A 94 -7.84 -9.44 1.26
CA SER A 94 -8.14 -8.81 2.55
C SER A 94 -8.42 -7.31 2.41
N VAL A 95 -7.69 -6.60 1.55
CA VAL A 95 -7.96 -5.20 1.20
C VAL A 95 -9.35 -5.05 0.59
N ILE A 96 -9.71 -5.87 -0.39
CA ILE A 96 -11.04 -5.85 -1.04
C ILE A 96 -12.15 -6.08 -0.01
N ARG A 97 -11.96 -7.01 0.93
CA ARG A 97 -12.99 -7.34 1.93
C ARG A 97 -13.14 -6.28 3.03
N LYS A 98 -12.07 -5.61 3.43
CA LYS A 98 -12.02 -4.78 4.65
C LYS A 98 -11.92 -3.29 4.39
N SER A 99 -11.41 -2.86 3.23
CA SER A 99 -11.26 -1.45 2.94
C SER A 99 -12.62 -0.81 2.66
N HIS A 100 -12.93 0.25 3.39
CA HIS A 100 -14.14 1.05 3.17
C HIS A 100 -13.95 2.15 2.11
N TYR A 101 -12.72 2.39 1.66
CA TYR A 101 -12.36 3.50 0.77
C TYR A 101 -11.85 3.05 -0.60
N LEU A 102 -11.68 1.74 -0.82
CA LEU A 102 -11.27 1.20 -2.11
C LEU A 102 -12.38 1.40 -3.15
N GLN A 103 -12.08 2.19 -4.18
CA GLN A 103 -12.98 2.50 -5.29
C GLN A 103 -12.46 1.93 -6.61
N HIS A 104 -11.13 1.84 -6.76
CA HIS A 104 -10.49 1.38 -7.99
C HIS A 104 -9.60 0.18 -7.72
N PHE A 105 -9.75 -0.86 -8.54
CA PHE A 105 -8.93 -2.07 -8.45
C PHE A 105 -8.58 -2.54 -9.85
N GLN A 106 -7.28 -2.71 -10.11
CA GLN A 106 -6.80 -3.12 -11.42
C GLN A 106 -5.61 -4.07 -11.31
N LEU A 107 -5.77 -5.26 -11.88
CA LEU A 107 -4.66 -6.21 -12.08
C LEU A 107 -4.50 -6.45 -13.58
N ARG A 108 -3.33 -6.15 -14.12
CA ARG A 108 -2.97 -6.34 -15.53
C ARG A 108 -1.67 -7.12 -15.63
N ASN A 109 -1.65 -8.11 -16.51
CA ASN A 109 -0.44 -8.92 -16.78
C ASN A 109 0.22 -9.50 -15.51
N CYS A 110 -0.56 -9.82 -14.46
CA CYS A 110 -0.02 -10.14 -13.14
C CYS A 110 0.40 -11.62 -12.93
N ALA A 111 0.35 -12.44 -13.97
CA ALA A 111 0.59 -13.89 -13.92
C ALA A 111 -0.13 -14.58 -12.75
N LEU A 112 -1.43 -14.28 -12.57
CA LEU A 112 -2.25 -14.81 -11.49
C LEU A 112 -2.26 -16.35 -11.52
N PRO A 113 -2.24 -17.02 -10.35
CA PRO A 113 -2.39 -18.46 -10.28
C PRO A 113 -3.72 -18.89 -10.92
N ARG A 114 -3.71 -20.06 -11.56
CA ARG A 114 -4.88 -20.65 -12.21
C ARG A 114 -5.90 -21.15 -11.20
#